data_AF-A0A0B0N0F8-F1
#
_entry.id   AF-A0A0B0N0F8-F1
#
_cell.length_a   1.000
_cell.length_b   1.000
_cell.length_c   1.000
_cell.angle_alpha   90.00
_cell.angle_beta   90.00
_cell.angle_gamma   90.00
#
_symmetry.space_group_name_H-M   'P 1'
#
loop_
_entity.id
_entity.type
_entity.pdbx_description
1 polymer ?
#
loop_
_entity_poly.entity_id
_entity_poly.type
_entity_poly.pdbx_seq_one_letter_code
_entity_poly.pdbx_strand_id
1 'polypeptide(L)'
;MMHSSSTYIASKVRLILSGVLEIKGNECLKRLLYLLDYGSSANNFGSANIPKTVVELVCLICYSGLPEYQKNVTRGDGIRTLVTSIRRCLSNGVCTSRRSFALHFYHNVFYERTCCWMTAEEWEGKDALLFYSLWGLAELVQHSSDTDHSHIKSNLIKTVQEVLDNVSAPGPRWLAANILSYFGVYGFPNKHDKGFGRALEDKEHTDLQLLFANGESVSVHKIILAVQCPSLLPPEQFPRSAKTTDNFLVKDVPRKCCPMLQKEVRFSARVDQQALLKLLDYVYFGYVEAGEDLARKLKTLAKSCNMQPLYLMLCRKIPQWGTPIPSSDFTDALGPLGFQFACVFLCLSLLSDTLIALCQYNLLSL
;
A
#
# COMPACT_ATOMS: atom_id res chain seq x y z
N MET A 1 -5.42 -5.92 -20.05
CA MET A 1 -5.61 -7.33 -20.49
C MET A 1 -4.40 -8.22 -20.20
N MET A 2 -3.15 -7.79 -20.47
CA MET A 2 -1.97 -8.60 -20.10
C MET A 2 -1.81 -8.83 -18.59
N HIS A 3 -2.22 -7.87 -17.77
CA HIS A 3 -2.23 -7.97 -16.30
C HIS A 3 -3.61 -8.43 -15.79
N SER A 4 -4.34 -9.24 -16.57
CA SER A 4 -5.61 -9.82 -16.15
C SER A 4 -5.40 -10.82 -15.01
N SER A 5 -6.36 -10.89 -14.09
CA SER A 5 -6.42 -11.94 -13.06
C SER A 5 -6.59 -13.34 -13.66
N SER A 6 -7.12 -13.45 -14.88
CA SER A 6 -7.17 -14.71 -15.62
C SER A 6 -5.81 -15.01 -16.25
N THR A 7 -5.14 -16.05 -15.75
CA THR A 7 -3.86 -16.54 -16.28
C THR A 7 -3.97 -16.95 -17.75
N TYR A 8 -5.12 -17.45 -18.18
CA TYR A 8 -5.40 -17.79 -19.57
C TYR A 8 -5.43 -16.54 -20.47
N ILE A 9 -6.20 -15.51 -20.08
CA ILE A 9 -6.27 -14.26 -20.85
C ILE A 9 -4.90 -13.58 -20.88
N ALA A 10 -4.25 -13.45 -19.72
CA ALA A 10 -2.93 -12.84 -19.62
C ALA A 10 -1.89 -13.54 -20.52
N SER A 11 -1.85 -14.90 -20.50
CA SER A 11 -0.91 -15.67 -21.31
C SER A 11 -1.20 -15.56 -22.82
N LYS A 12 -2.46 -15.63 -23.24
CA LYS A 12 -2.85 -15.48 -24.64
C LYS A 12 -2.50 -14.09 -25.19
N VAL A 13 -2.74 -13.04 -24.41
CA VAL A 13 -2.42 -11.66 -24.85
C VAL A 13 -0.92 -11.46 -24.95
N ARG A 14 -0.13 -11.97 -23.99
CA ARG A 14 1.33 -11.93 -24.08
C ARG A 14 1.84 -12.66 -25.33
N LEU A 15 1.33 -13.85 -25.62
CA LEU A 15 1.71 -14.62 -26.81
C LEU A 15 1.42 -13.84 -28.11
N ILE A 16 0.22 -13.27 -28.23
CA ILE A 16 -0.16 -12.47 -29.40
C ILE A 16 0.75 -11.25 -29.54
N LEU A 17 0.99 -10.53 -28.44
CA LEU A 17 1.82 -9.33 -28.47
C LEU A 17 3.27 -9.65 -28.84
N SER A 18 3.86 -10.71 -28.29
CA SER A 18 5.19 -11.21 -28.67
C SER A 18 5.27 -11.48 -30.18
N GLY A 19 4.27 -12.17 -30.75
CA GLY A 19 4.22 -12.42 -32.19
C GLY A 19 4.13 -11.15 -33.04
N VAL A 20 3.38 -10.14 -32.58
CA VAL A 20 3.29 -8.84 -33.28
C VAL A 20 4.63 -8.08 -33.23
N LEU A 21 5.39 -8.22 -32.15
CA LEU A 21 6.63 -7.50 -31.91
C LEU A 21 7.89 -8.19 -32.46
N GLU A 22 7.78 -9.44 -32.92
CA GLU A 22 8.91 -10.29 -33.33
C GLU A 22 9.89 -9.61 -34.30
N ILE A 23 9.37 -8.87 -35.30
CA ILE A 23 10.20 -8.30 -36.38
C ILE A 23 10.83 -6.95 -36.00
N LYS A 24 10.06 -6.04 -35.39
CA LYS A 24 10.47 -4.63 -35.15
C LYS A 24 10.44 -4.20 -33.68
N GLY A 25 10.20 -5.13 -32.76
CA GLY A 25 9.90 -4.82 -31.36
C GLY A 25 11.01 -4.03 -30.66
N ASN A 26 12.28 -4.33 -30.93
CA ASN A 26 13.42 -3.60 -30.35
C ASN A 26 13.57 -2.18 -30.90
N GLU A 27 13.30 -1.96 -32.19
CA GLU A 27 13.33 -0.62 -32.78
C GLU A 27 12.18 0.23 -32.24
N CYS A 28 10.98 -0.35 -32.15
CA CYS A 28 9.81 0.26 -31.55
C CYS A 28 10.07 0.62 -30.08
N LEU A 29 10.70 -0.28 -29.31
CA LEU A 29 11.06 -0.03 -27.91
C LEU A 29 12.06 1.13 -27.77
N LYS A 30 13.12 1.17 -28.59
CA LYS A 30 14.08 2.29 -28.58
C LYS A 30 13.38 3.62 -28.87
N ARG A 31 12.49 3.65 -29.86
CA ARG A 31 11.71 4.83 -30.21
C ARG A 31 10.79 5.24 -29.06
N LEU A 32 10.15 4.27 -28.41
CA LEU A 32 9.27 4.50 -27.27
C LEU A 32 10.02 5.15 -26.09
N LEU A 33 11.17 4.59 -25.72
CA LEU A 33 12.02 5.12 -24.66
C LEU A 33 12.49 6.55 -24.98
N TYR A 34 12.89 6.80 -26.23
CA TYR A 34 13.26 8.14 -26.69
C TYR A 34 12.09 9.13 -26.58
N LEU A 35 10.86 8.74 -26.95
CA LEU A 35 9.69 9.59 -26.86
C LEU A 35 9.33 9.93 -25.40
N LEU A 36 9.39 8.95 -24.51
CA LEU A 36 9.13 9.14 -23.08
C LEU A 36 10.21 10.01 -22.42
N ASP A 37 11.48 9.83 -22.79
CA ASP A 37 12.59 10.64 -22.29
C ASP A 37 12.53 12.08 -22.80
N TYR A 38 12.23 12.27 -24.09
CA TYR A 38 12.01 13.59 -24.67
C TYR A 38 10.82 14.32 -24.02
N GLY A 39 9.69 13.64 -23.84
CA GLY A 39 8.52 14.18 -23.15
C GLY A 39 8.81 14.52 -21.69
N SER A 40 9.68 13.75 -21.03
CA SER A 40 10.09 13.96 -19.65
C SER A 40 11.12 15.07 -19.47
N SER A 41 11.91 15.41 -20.50
CA SER A 41 12.97 16.42 -20.46
C SER A 41 12.55 17.80 -20.99
N ALA A 42 11.63 17.87 -21.96
CA ALA A 42 11.20 19.14 -22.53
C ALA A 42 10.26 19.90 -21.56
N ASN A 43 10.53 21.17 -21.25
CA ASN A 43 9.66 22.04 -20.42
C ASN A 43 8.23 22.26 -20.99
N ASN A 44 7.90 21.65 -22.13
CA ASN A 44 6.65 21.82 -22.86
C ASN A 44 5.52 20.90 -22.35
N PHE A 45 5.19 21.01 -21.06
CA PHE A 45 3.97 20.37 -20.52
C PHE A 45 2.71 21.22 -20.77
N GLY A 46 2.77 22.17 -21.70
CA GLY A 46 1.62 22.95 -22.15
C GLY A 46 0.63 22.09 -22.94
N SER A 47 -0.16 21.28 -22.23
CA SER A 47 -1.42 20.64 -22.63
C SER A 47 -1.50 19.71 -23.87
N ALA A 48 -0.50 19.64 -24.76
CA ALA A 48 -0.78 19.14 -26.10
C ALA A 48 -0.73 17.60 -26.32
N ASN A 49 -0.35 16.75 -25.34
CA ASN A 49 -0.31 15.30 -25.60
C ASN A 49 -0.32 14.34 -24.39
N ILE A 50 -0.95 14.70 -23.27
CA ILE A 50 -1.08 13.78 -22.12
C ILE A 50 -1.68 12.40 -22.50
N PRO A 51 -2.74 12.30 -23.33
CA PRO A 51 -3.26 11.00 -23.76
C PRO A 51 -2.19 10.16 -24.48
N LYS A 52 -1.36 10.80 -25.29
CA LYS A 52 -0.26 10.13 -26.02
C LYS A 52 0.80 9.61 -25.06
N THR A 53 1.23 10.41 -24.08
CA THR A 53 2.21 9.97 -23.07
C THR A 53 1.66 8.83 -22.22
N VAL A 54 0.37 8.85 -21.86
CA VAL A 54 -0.26 7.70 -21.18
C VAL A 54 -0.20 6.45 -22.06
N VAL A 55 -0.52 6.55 -23.35
CA VAL A 55 -0.40 5.42 -24.29
C VAL A 55 1.04 4.91 -24.37
N GLU A 56 2.02 5.81 -24.43
CA GLU A 56 3.44 5.46 -24.44
C GLU A 56 3.85 4.72 -23.15
N LEU A 57 3.41 5.19 -21.97
CA LEU A 57 3.65 4.51 -20.68
C LEU A 57 3.00 3.13 -20.63
N VAL A 58 1.75 3.00 -21.11
CA VAL A 58 1.06 1.71 -21.20
C VAL A 58 1.77 0.76 -22.16
N CYS A 59 2.27 1.26 -23.29
CA CYS A 59 3.11 0.47 -24.19
C CYS A 59 4.38 -0.01 -23.47
N LEU A 60 5.03 0.85 -22.68
CA LEU A 60 6.24 0.49 -21.94
C LEU A 60 5.95 -0.58 -20.89
N ILE A 61 4.86 -0.43 -20.12
CA ILE A 61 4.36 -1.47 -19.20
C ILE A 61 4.18 -2.80 -19.94
N CYS A 62 3.59 -2.75 -21.15
CA CYS A 62 3.41 -3.94 -21.95
C CYS A 62 4.74 -4.58 -22.39
N TYR A 63 5.73 -3.79 -22.79
CA TYR A 63 7.08 -4.31 -23.07
C TYR A 63 7.73 -4.93 -21.83
N SER A 64 7.59 -4.32 -20.65
CA SER A 64 8.11 -4.85 -19.38
C SER A 64 7.47 -6.19 -19.00
N GLY A 65 6.20 -6.40 -19.35
CA GLY A 65 5.48 -7.65 -19.11
C GLY A 65 5.87 -8.81 -20.04
N LEU A 66 6.74 -8.58 -21.04
CA LEU A 66 7.22 -9.60 -21.99
C LEU A 66 8.66 -10.04 -21.65
N PRO A 67 8.89 -11.33 -21.34
CA PRO A 67 10.21 -11.82 -20.90
C PRO A 67 11.36 -11.50 -21.86
N GLU A 68 11.12 -11.55 -23.17
CA GLU A 68 12.13 -11.30 -24.21
C GLU A 68 12.58 -9.83 -24.30
N TYR A 69 11.77 -8.88 -23.83
CA TYR A 69 12.09 -7.45 -23.87
C TYR A 69 12.56 -6.89 -22.52
N GLN A 70 12.33 -7.58 -21.40
CA GLN A 70 12.68 -7.11 -20.06
C GLN A 70 14.13 -6.58 -19.94
N LYS A 71 15.12 -7.36 -20.40
CA LYS A 71 16.53 -6.95 -20.38
C LYS A 71 16.78 -5.70 -21.23
N ASN A 72 16.09 -5.57 -22.36
CA ASN A 72 16.26 -4.44 -23.27
C ASN A 72 15.60 -3.17 -22.72
N VAL A 73 14.49 -3.29 -21.98
CA VAL A 73 13.87 -2.14 -21.31
C VAL A 73 14.77 -1.63 -20.17
N THR A 74 15.29 -2.54 -19.34
CA THR A 74 16.19 -2.17 -18.23
C THR A 74 17.51 -1.58 -18.73
N ARG A 75 18.13 -2.19 -19.75
CA ARG A 75 19.35 -1.67 -20.38
C ARG A 75 19.11 -0.37 -21.17
N GLY A 76 17.90 -0.18 -21.69
CA GLY A 76 17.47 1.00 -22.44
C GLY A 76 17.08 2.19 -21.56
N ASP A 77 17.56 2.24 -20.32
CA ASP A 77 17.31 3.33 -19.38
C ASP A 77 15.86 3.50 -18.92
N GLY A 78 14.99 2.50 -19.13
CA GLY A 78 13.56 2.59 -18.80
C GLY A 78 13.27 2.99 -17.35
N ILE A 79 14.05 2.47 -16.40
CA ILE A 79 13.95 2.86 -14.98
C ILE A 79 14.28 4.33 -14.79
N ARG A 80 15.36 4.83 -15.41
CA ARG A 80 15.76 6.24 -15.32
C ARG A 80 14.70 7.16 -15.93
N THR A 81 14.15 6.79 -17.08
CA THR A 81 13.06 7.52 -17.73
C THR A 81 11.84 7.63 -16.82
N LEU A 82 11.39 6.51 -16.24
CA LEU A 82 10.23 6.49 -15.35
C LEU A 82 10.45 7.25 -14.05
N VAL A 83 11.63 7.12 -13.42
CA VAL A 83 11.99 7.91 -12.23
C VAL A 83 11.99 9.41 -12.54
N THR A 84 12.45 9.79 -13.73
CA THR A 84 12.42 11.19 -14.18
C THR A 84 10.99 11.68 -14.40
N SER A 85 10.13 10.86 -15.02
CA SER A 85 8.70 11.16 -15.17
C SER A 85 8.01 11.33 -13.80
N ILE A 86 8.24 10.45 -12.83
CA ILE A 86 7.64 10.51 -11.49
C ILE A 86 8.03 11.81 -10.77
N ARG A 87 9.33 12.11 -10.69
CA ARG A 87 9.84 13.32 -10.04
C ARG A 87 9.28 14.59 -10.68
N ARG A 88 9.10 14.57 -12.00
CA ARG A 88 8.47 15.67 -12.73
C ARG A 88 6.99 15.82 -12.38
N CYS A 89 6.24 14.71 -12.27
CA CYS A 89 4.85 14.75 -11.83
C CYS A 89 4.73 15.37 -10.43
N LEU A 90 5.63 14.99 -9.52
CA LEU A 90 5.71 15.56 -8.17
C LEU A 90 6.05 17.07 -8.16
N SER A 91 6.85 17.55 -9.11
CA SER A 91 7.32 18.95 -9.15
C SER A 91 6.36 19.91 -9.88
N ASN A 92 5.66 19.44 -10.90
CA ASN A 92 4.91 20.32 -11.81
C ASN A 92 3.43 20.54 -11.39
N GLY A 93 2.90 19.76 -10.45
CA GLY A 93 1.52 19.87 -9.98
C GLY A 93 0.44 19.64 -11.06
N VAL A 94 0.82 19.12 -12.24
CA VAL A 94 -0.12 18.93 -13.36
C VAL A 94 -0.99 17.72 -13.09
N CYS A 95 -2.16 17.96 -12.50
CA CYS A 95 -3.16 16.94 -12.25
C CYS A 95 -3.92 16.61 -13.54
N THR A 96 -3.64 15.46 -14.14
CA THR A 96 -4.45 14.94 -15.24
C THR A 96 -5.21 13.68 -14.82
N SER A 97 -6.50 13.85 -14.50
CA SER A 97 -7.36 12.71 -14.15
C SER A 97 -7.61 11.83 -15.38
N ARG A 98 -7.88 10.53 -15.16
CA ARG A 98 -8.19 9.59 -16.24
C ARG A 98 -9.36 10.07 -17.10
N ARG A 99 -10.36 10.69 -16.46
CA ARG A 99 -11.55 11.26 -17.11
C ARG A 99 -11.24 12.29 -18.19
N SER A 100 -10.13 13.02 -18.05
CA SER A 100 -9.78 14.10 -18.99
C SER A 100 -9.35 13.62 -20.37
N PHE A 101 -8.95 12.34 -20.52
CA PHE A 101 -8.46 11.80 -21.79
C PHE A 101 -9.08 10.44 -22.21
N ALA A 102 -9.72 9.72 -21.30
CA ALA A 102 -10.35 8.45 -21.61
C ALA A 102 -11.78 8.69 -22.14
N LEU A 103 -11.91 8.76 -23.47
CA LEU A 103 -13.15 9.10 -24.20
C LEU A 103 -14.38 8.25 -23.83
N HIS A 104 -14.18 7.00 -23.40
CA HIS A 104 -15.27 6.12 -22.97
C HIS A 104 -15.96 6.55 -21.66
N PHE A 105 -15.34 7.45 -20.88
CA PHE A 105 -15.97 8.09 -19.72
C PHE A 105 -16.75 9.36 -20.10
N TYR A 106 -16.40 10.02 -21.21
CA TYR A 106 -17.05 11.26 -21.66
C TYR A 106 -18.45 11.02 -22.26
N HIS A 107 -18.65 9.88 -22.92
CA HIS A 107 -19.89 9.59 -23.66
C HIS A 107 -20.91 8.74 -22.90
N ASN A 108 -20.60 8.32 -21.67
CA ASN A 108 -21.45 7.38 -20.94
C ASN A 108 -22.31 8.12 -19.89
N VAL A 109 -23.45 8.65 -20.33
CA VAL A 109 -24.52 9.21 -19.46
C VAL A 109 -25.00 8.17 -18.42
N PHE A 110 -24.69 6.89 -18.61
CA PHE A 110 -25.03 5.80 -17.69
C PHE A 110 -24.03 5.60 -16.55
N TYR A 111 -22.86 6.27 -16.54
CA TYR A 111 -21.88 6.14 -15.46
C TYR A 111 -22.38 6.73 -14.13
N GLU A 112 -23.32 7.69 -14.17
CA GLU A 112 -23.98 8.22 -12.97
C GLU A 112 -25.01 7.23 -12.38
N ARG A 113 -25.40 6.17 -13.10
CA ARG A 113 -26.48 5.25 -12.70
C ARG A 113 -26.06 3.79 -12.49
N THR A 114 -24.79 3.45 -12.57
CA THR A 114 -24.34 2.09 -12.27
C THR A 114 -24.19 1.86 -10.77
N CYS A 115 -24.95 0.87 -10.25
CA CYS A 115 -25.05 0.39 -8.87
C CYS A 115 -23.74 -0.11 -8.22
N CYS A 116 -22.58 0.07 -8.86
CA CYS A 116 -21.30 -0.43 -8.40
C CYS A 116 -20.30 0.72 -8.25
N TRP A 117 -20.27 1.28 -7.05
CA TRP A 117 -19.18 2.05 -6.45
C TRP A 117 -18.90 3.46 -6.98
N MET A 118 -19.38 4.45 -6.21
CA MET A 118 -18.83 5.79 -6.13
C MET A 118 -17.83 5.84 -4.96
N THR A 119 -16.55 5.62 -5.20
CA THR A 119 -15.55 6.33 -4.36
C THR A 119 -15.44 7.74 -4.93
N ALA A 120 -15.50 8.76 -4.07
CA ALA A 120 -15.38 10.16 -4.50
C ALA A 120 -14.02 10.45 -5.19
N GLU A 121 -13.03 9.57 -5.01
CA GLU A 121 -11.72 9.64 -5.64
C GLU A 121 -11.44 8.39 -6.50
N GLU A 122 -10.88 8.60 -7.69
CA GLU A 122 -10.39 7.53 -8.57
C GLU A 122 -9.18 6.85 -7.91
N TRP A 123 -9.00 5.54 -8.11
CA TRP A 123 -7.87 4.82 -7.51
C TRP A 123 -6.52 5.37 -8.00
N GLU A 124 -6.45 5.74 -9.27
CA GLU A 124 -5.30 6.43 -9.87
C GLU A 124 -5.07 7.83 -9.30
N GLY A 125 -6.10 8.42 -8.69
CA GLY A 125 -6.09 9.80 -8.22
C GLY A 125 -6.20 10.83 -9.34
N LYS A 126 -5.75 12.04 -9.03
CA LYS A 126 -5.84 13.19 -9.94
C LYS A 126 -4.73 13.23 -10.99
N ASP A 127 -3.72 12.37 -10.89
CA ASP A 127 -2.56 12.33 -11.78
C ASP A 127 -2.35 10.92 -12.36
N ALA A 128 -2.93 10.70 -13.53
CA ALA A 128 -2.79 9.44 -14.26
C ALA A 128 -1.36 9.20 -14.75
N LEU A 129 -0.59 10.25 -15.05
CA LEU A 129 0.79 10.08 -15.53
C LEU A 129 1.67 9.56 -14.43
N LEU A 130 1.55 10.11 -13.21
CA LEU A 130 2.21 9.58 -12.03
C LEU A 130 1.85 8.11 -11.82
N PHE A 131 0.55 7.79 -11.88
CA PHE A 131 0.05 6.43 -11.70
C PHE A 131 0.67 5.44 -12.70
N TYR A 132 0.58 5.70 -14.01
CA TYR A 132 1.14 4.81 -15.03
C TYR A 132 2.68 4.76 -14.99
N SER A 133 3.35 5.86 -14.62
CA SER A 133 4.81 5.85 -14.43
C SER A 133 5.21 4.92 -13.29
N LEU A 134 4.50 4.98 -12.16
CA LEU A 134 4.73 4.10 -11.02
C LEU A 134 4.45 2.64 -11.36
N TRP A 135 3.42 2.36 -12.14
CA TRP A 135 3.10 0.99 -12.55
C TRP A 135 4.20 0.42 -13.45
N GLY A 136 4.63 1.17 -14.47
CA GLY A 136 5.77 0.78 -15.31
C GLY A 136 7.03 0.52 -14.49
N LEU A 137 7.27 1.34 -13.46
CA LEU A 137 8.42 1.18 -12.59
C LEU A 137 8.32 -0.06 -11.71
N ALA A 138 7.14 -0.35 -11.14
CA ALA A 138 6.89 -1.56 -10.36
C ALA A 138 7.15 -2.84 -11.17
N GLU A 139 6.67 -2.89 -12.42
CA GLU A 139 6.91 -4.00 -13.33
C GLU A 139 8.41 -4.17 -13.65
N LEU A 140 9.15 -3.08 -13.86
CA LEU A 140 10.59 -3.16 -14.13
C LEU A 140 11.40 -3.60 -12.91
N VAL A 141 11.10 -3.04 -11.74
CA VAL A 141 11.77 -3.42 -10.49
C VAL A 141 11.53 -4.91 -10.20
N GLN A 142 10.32 -5.42 -10.44
CA GLN A 142 9.99 -6.83 -10.28
C GLN A 142 10.88 -7.78 -11.07
N HIS A 143 11.34 -7.37 -12.26
CA HIS A 143 12.08 -8.22 -13.19
C HIS A 143 13.58 -7.93 -13.24
N SER A 144 14.06 -7.07 -12.35
CA SER A 144 15.44 -6.59 -12.35
C SER A 144 16.27 -7.29 -11.27
N SER A 145 17.58 -7.45 -11.51
CA SER A 145 18.47 -8.06 -10.52
C SER A 145 18.95 -7.03 -9.49
N ASP A 146 19.24 -7.45 -8.26
CA ASP A 146 19.75 -6.58 -7.18
C ASP A 146 21.02 -5.80 -7.57
N THR A 147 21.84 -6.38 -8.45
CA THR A 147 23.08 -5.77 -8.97
C THR A 147 22.86 -4.59 -9.90
N ASP A 148 21.72 -4.53 -10.59
CA ASP A 148 21.49 -3.53 -11.65
C ASP A 148 21.20 -2.12 -11.09
N HIS A 149 20.86 -2.01 -9.80
CA HIS A 149 20.35 -0.75 -9.22
C HIS A 149 21.30 -0.05 -8.26
N SER A 150 22.46 -0.60 -7.93
CA SER A 150 23.32 -0.05 -6.86
C SER A 150 23.58 1.46 -6.98
N HIS A 151 23.71 1.96 -8.21
CA HIS A 151 23.97 3.36 -8.54
C HIS A 151 22.71 4.25 -8.61
N ILE A 152 21.51 3.67 -8.78
CA ILE A 152 20.23 4.41 -8.89
C ILE A 152 19.35 4.20 -7.64
N LYS A 153 19.64 3.19 -6.82
CA LYS A 153 18.83 2.71 -5.69
C LYS A 153 18.49 3.81 -4.70
N SER A 154 19.46 4.62 -4.28
CA SER A 154 19.21 5.72 -3.33
C SER A 154 18.27 6.79 -3.92
N ASN A 155 18.48 7.17 -5.17
CA ASN A 155 17.65 8.15 -5.86
C ASN A 155 16.23 7.62 -6.14
N LEU A 156 16.13 6.34 -6.51
CA LEU A 156 14.87 5.64 -6.71
C LEU A 156 14.06 5.58 -5.41
N ILE A 157 14.67 5.09 -4.31
CA ILE A 157 14.02 5.00 -2.99
C ILE A 157 13.53 6.38 -2.56
N LYS A 158 14.37 7.41 -2.67
CA LYS A 158 13.98 8.79 -2.34
C LYS A 158 12.78 9.27 -3.15
N THR A 159 12.81 9.08 -4.46
CA THR A 159 11.72 9.50 -5.36
C THR A 159 10.41 8.79 -5.02
N VAL A 160 10.47 7.48 -4.72
CA VAL A 160 9.29 6.68 -4.35
C VAL A 160 8.77 7.07 -2.96
N GLN A 161 9.64 7.39 -2.01
CA GLN A 161 9.25 7.89 -0.70
C GLN A 161 8.54 9.25 -0.79
N GLU A 162 9.01 10.14 -1.67
CA GLU A 162 8.34 11.43 -1.93
C GLU A 162 6.90 11.23 -2.47
N VAL A 163 6.61 10.14 -3.18
CA VAL A 163 5.23 9.81 -3.57
C VAL A 163 4.39 9.48 -2.34
N LEU A 164 4.89 8.65 -1.42
CA LEU A 164 4.14 8.28 -0.22
C LEU A 164 3.88 9.47 0.72
N ASP A 165 4.81 10.42 0.78
CA ASP A 165 4.69 11.61 1.63
C ASP A 165 3.71 12.64 1.06
N ASN A 166 3.64 12.79 -0.28
CA ASN A 166 2.93 13.91 -0.92
C ASN A 166 1.62 13.52 -1.63
N VAL A 167 1.38 12.22 -1.86
CA VAL A 167 0.25 11.75 -2.67
C VAL A 167 -0.72 10.99 -1.79
N SER A 168 -1.99 11.41 -1.75
CA SER A 168 -3.04 10.76 -0.97
C SER A 168 -3.73 9.59 -1.71
N ALA A 169 -3.67 9.59 -3.04
CA ALA A 169 -4.42 8.65 -3.86
C ALA A 169 -4.00 7.18 -3.61
N PRO A 170 -4.96 6.24 -3.50
CA PRO A 170 -4.66 4.85 -3.16
C PRO A 170 -3.68 4.14 -4.10
N GLY A 171 -3.89 4.25 -5.42
CA GLY A 171 -3.12 3.53 -6.43
C GLY A 171 -1.64 3.90 -6.46
N PRO A 172 -1.28 5.19 -6.61
CA PRO A 172 0.11 5.63 -6.54
C PRO A 172 0.82 5.18 -5.26
N ARG A 173 0.16 5.30 -4.10
CA ARG A 173 0.73 4.86 -2.82
C ARG A 173 0.96 3.34 -2.78
N TRP A 174 0.02 2.56 -3.28
CA TRP A 174 0.13 1.11 -3.38
C TRP A 174 1.28 0.65 -4.29
N LEU A 175 1.45 1.31 -5.44
CA LEU A 175 2.55 1.04 -6.36
C LEU A 175 3.90 1.46 -5.75
N ALA A 176 3.95 2.60 -5.08
CA ALA A 176 5.14 3.06 -4.36
C ALA A 176 5.56 2.07 -3.26
N ALA A 177 4.61 1.64 -2.42
CA ALA A 177 4.84 0.62 -1.39
C ALA A 177 5.29 -0.71 -1.99
N ASN A 178 4.72 -1.14 -3.12
CA ASN A 178 5.15 -2.33 -3.83
C ASN A 178 6.61 -2.20 -4.32
N ILE A 179 7.02 -1.07 -4.89
CA ILE A 179 8.41 -0.82 -5.29
C ILE A 179 9.35 -0.88 -4.09
N LEU A 180 8.99 -0.23 -2.98
CA LEU A 180 9.77 -0.24 -1.74
C LEU A 180 9.96 -1.64 -1.13
N SER A 181 9.01 -2.56 -1.36
CA SER A 181 9.11 -3.95 -0.87
C SER A 181 10.28 -4.74 -1.47
N TYR A 182 10.79 -4.33 -2.63
CA TYR A 182 12.01 -4.88 -3.22
C TYR A 182 13.27 -4.38 -2.52
N PHE A 183 13.17 -3.30 -1.75
CA PHE A 183 14.26 -2.71 -0.97
C PHE A 183 14.14 -3.01 0.52
N GLY A 184 13.23 -3.92 0.91
CA GLY A 184 13.08 -4.39 2.30
C GLY A 184 12.16 -3.50 3.16
N VAL A 185 11.45 -2.55 2.56
CA VAL A 185 10.49 -1.68 3.27
C VAL A 185 9.07 -2.10 2.87
N TYR A 186 8.27 -2.55 3.85
CA TYR A 186 6.93 -3.07 3.62
C TYR A 186 5.90 -2.22 4.36
N GLY A 187 5.02 -1.54 3.64
CA GLY A 187 3.99 -0.67 4.22
C GLY A 187 3.92 0.69 3.56
N PHE A 188 3.32 1.64 4.26
CA PHE A 188 3.09 2.98 3.77
C PHE A 188 3.78 4.02 4.67
N PRO A 189 5.13 4.03 4.73
CA PRO A 189 5.84 5.03 5.52
C PRO A 189 5.43 6.44 5.09
N ASN A 190 5.06 7.27 6.05
CA ASN A 190 4.67 8.66 5.83
C ASN A 190 5.48 9.55 6.77
N LYS A 191 6.23 10.51 6.21
CA LYS A 191 7.01 11.46 6.99
C LYS A 191 6.17 12.27 8.00
N HIS A 192 4.91 12.53 7.66
CA HIS A 192 4.00 13.35 8.45
C HIS A 192 3.20 12.55 9.49
N ASP A 193 3.12 11.22 9.32
CA ASP A 193 2.33 10.34 10.16
C ASP A 193 3.17 9.11 10.54
N LYS A 194 3.68 9.12 11.78
CA LYS A 194 4.43 7.98 12.36
C LYS A 194 3.50 6.91 12.96
N GLY A 195 2.20 6.99 12.68
CA GLY A 195 1.18 6.15 13.28
C GLY A 195 1.22 6.24 14.81
N PHE A 196 1.16 5.07 15.43
CA PHE A 196 1.20 4.87 16.88
C PHE A 196 2.61 4.54 17.40
N GLY A 197 3.66 4.74 16.58
CA GLY A 197 5.03 4.36 16.91
C GLY A 197 5.51 4.78 18.29
N ARG A 198 5.21 6.04 18.69
CA ARG A 198 5.52 6.56 20.03
C ARG A 198 4.89 5.75 21.14
N ALA A 199 3.64 5.32 20.98
CA ALA A 199 2.97 4.49 21.98
C ALA A 199 3.69 3.16 22.21
N LEU A 200 4.23 2.54 21.14
CA LEU A 200 5.01 1.30 21.28
C LEU A 200 6.33 1.52 22.03
N GLU A 201 7.00 2.66 21.80
CA GLU A 201 8.29 3.01 22.40
C GLU A 201 8.15 3.39 23.88
N ASP A 202 7.17 4.25 24.20
CA ASP A 202 7.00 4.84 25.53
C ASP A 202 6.42 3.84 26.54
N LYS A 203 5.73 2.79 26.06
CA LYS A 203 5.05 1.74 26.86
C LYS A 203 4.02 2.26 27.87
N GLU A 204 3.75 3.56 27.87
CA GLU A 204 2.74 4.20 28.69
C GLU A 204 1.36 3.63 28.36
N HIS A 205 0.56 3.34 29.40
CA HIS A 205 -0.81 2.84 29.25
C HIS A 205 -0.96 1.51 28.50
N THR A 206 0.11 0.72 28.39
CA THR A 206 0.01 -0.67 27.90
C THR A 206 -0.84 -1.51 28.86
N ASP A 207 -1.80 -2.24 28.31
CA ASP A 207 -2.81 -3.01 29.04
C ASP A 207 -2.78 -4.52 28.71
N LEU A 208 -1.83 -4.93 27.88
CA LEU A 208 -1.60 -6.32 27.49
C LEU A 208 -0.10 -6.65 27.39
N GLN A 209 0.30 -7.83 27.89
CA GLN A 209 1.61 -8.42 27.67
C GLN A 209 1.51 -9.61 26.72
N LEU A 210 2.38 -9.63 25.72
CA LEU A 210 2.60 -10.76 24.82
C LEU A 210 3.81 -11.54 25.32
N LEU A 211 3.59 -12.77 25.78
CA LEU A 211 4.61 -13.64 26.34
C LEU A 211 5.10 -14.65 25.29
N PHE A 212 6.41 -14.71 25.13
CA PHE A 212 7.10 -15.64 24.25
C PHE A 212 7.46 -16.93 24.98
N ALA A 213 7.72 -18.00 24.22
CA ALA A 213 8.07 -19.31 24.78
C ALA A 213 9.43 -19.33 25.52
N ASN A 214 10.31 -18.37 25.23
CA ASN A 214 11.58 -18.18 25.93
C ASN A 214 11.43 -17.42 27.27
N GLY A 215 10.19 -17.01 27.63
CA GLY A 215 9.91 -16.25 28.85
C GLY A 215 10.02 -14.73 28.69
N GLU A 216 10.47 -14.23 27.53
CA GLU A 216 10.45 -12.79 27.24
C GLU A 216 9.03 -12.29 27.02
N SER A 217 8.83 -10.98 27.19
CA SER A 217 7.53 -10.35 26.96
C SER A 217 7.65 -8.99 26.30
N VAL A 218 6.58 -8.61 25.59
CA VAL A 218 6.40 -7.24 25.07
C VAL A 218 5.05 -6.70 25.51
N SER A 219 5.05 -5.49 26.07
CA SER A 219 3.84 -4.77 26.46
C SER A 219 3.26 -4.03 25.27
N VAL A 220 1.95 -4.12 25.08
CA VAL A 220 1.22 -3.56 23.93
C VAL A 220 -0.15 -3.04 24.36
N HIS A 221 -0.77 -2.27 23.47
CA HIS A 221 -2.12 -1.73 23.62
C HIS A 221 -3.12 -2.67 22.96
N LYS A 222 -4.04 -3.19 23.78
CA LYS A 222 -5.12 -4.07 23.36
C LYS A 222 -6.00 -3.42 22.29
N ILE A 223 -6.27 -2.11 22.41
CA ILE A 223 -7.07 -1.36 21.42
C ILE A 223 -6.46 -1.44 20.04
N ILE A 224 -5.15 -1.17 19.96
CA ILE A 224 -4.40 -1.12 18.71
C ILE A 224 -4.42 -2.49 18.07
N LEU A 225 -4.18 -3.55 18.84
CA LEU A 225 -4.29 -4.91 18.33
C LEU A 225 -5.72 -5.27 17.91
N ALA A 226 -6.74 -4.87 18.65
CA ALA A 226 -8.13 -5.19 18.31
C ALA A 226 -8.58 -4.59 16.98
N VAL A 227 -8.10 -3.39 16.66
CA VAL A 227 -8.42 -2.70 15.41
C VAL A 227 -7.51 -3.16 14.26
N GLN A 228 -6.20 -3.20 14.49
CA GLN A 228 -5.22 -3.39 13.42
C GLN A 228 -4.84 -4.86 13.18
N CYS A 229 -4.91 -5.73 14.21
CA CYS A 229 -4.50 -7.13 14.10
C CYS A 229 -5.21 -8.03 15.13
N PRO A 230 -6.55 -8.19 15.03
CA PRO A 230 -7.36 -8.86 16.04
C PRO A 230 -6.97 -10.33 16.25
N SER A 231 -6.35 -10.96 15.25
CA SER A 231 -5.88 -12.35 15.30
C SER A 231 -4.80 -12.63 16.36
N LEU A 232 -4.12 -11.59 16.87
CA LEU A 232 -3.17 -11.72 17.98
C LEU A 232 -3.84 -11.80 19.35
N LEU A 233 -5.15 -11.55 19.41
CA LEU A 233 -5.93 -11.58 20.63
C LEU A 233 -6.72 -12.90 20.72
N PRO A 234 -6.94 -13.44 21.93
CA PRO A 234 -7.65 -14.70 22.13
C PRO A 234 -9.07 -14.67 21.56
N PRO A 235 -9.53 -15.71 20.85
CA PRO A 235 -10.85 -15.74 20.21
C PRO A 235 -12.02 -15.57 21.19
N GLU A 236 -11.86 -15.95 22.46
CA GLU A 236 -12.91 -15.81 23.47
C GLU A 236 -13.25 -14.33 23.78
N GLN A 237 -12.42 -13.39 23.35
CA GLN A 237 -12.61 -11.95 23.57
C GLN A 237 -13.44 -11.29 22.45
N PHE A 238 -13.79 -12.03 21.39
CA PHE A 238 -14.63 -11.60 20.27
C PHE A 238 -15.76 -12.61 20.04
N PRO A 239 -17.04 -12.22 20.12
CA PRO A 239 -18.12 -13.17 19.93
C PRO A 239 -18.20 -13.64 18.47
N ARG A 240 -18.53 -14.92 18.35
CA ARG A 240 -18.56 -15.75 17.12
C ARG A 240 -19.61 -15.36 16.06
N SER A 241 -20.11 -14.12 16.03
CA SER A 241 -21.15 -13.71 15.08
C SER A 241 -20.64 -12.70 14.04
N ALA A 242 -19.71 -13.14 13.20
CA ALA A 242 -19.60 -12.59 11.85
C ALA A 242 -19.06 -13.71 10.96
N LYS A 243 -19.85 -14.11 9.96
CA LYS A 243 -19.30 -14.86 8.83
C LYS A 243 -18.12 -14.04 8.31
N THR A 244 -16.97 -14.68 8.19
CA THR A 244 -15.74 -14.13 7.62
C THR A 244 -16.04 -13.50 6.25
N THR A 245 -16.27 -12.20 6.26
CA THR A 245 -16.22 -11.34 5.07
C THR A 245 -15.11 -10.33 5.29
N ASP A 246 -14.37 -10.02 4.23
CA ASP A 246 -13.09 -9.29 4.20
C ASP A 246 -13.09 -7.85 4.79
N ASN A 247 -14.16 -7.41 5.43
CA ASN A 247 -14.27 -6.12 6.09
C ASN A 247 -14.68 -6.33 7.55
N PHE A 248 -13.70 -6.39 8.45
CA PHE A 248 -13.96 -6.33 9.90
C PHE A 248 -14.38 -4.88 10.22
N LEU A 249 -15.68 -4.65 10.36
CA LEU A 249 -16.20 -3.35 10.79
C LEU A 249 -16.24 -3.33 12.32
N VAL A 250 -15.80 -2.23 12.92
CA VAL A 250 -15.81 -2.03 14.38
C VAL A 250 -17.23 -2.20 14.98
N LYS A 251 -18.27 -2.05 14.17
CA LYS A 251 -19.68 -2.29 14.52
C LYS A 251 -20.01 -3.74 14.89
N ASP A 252 -19.14 -4.70 14.54
CA ASP A 252 -19.31 -6.12 14.86
C ASP A 252 -18.76 -6.50 16.25
N VAL A 253 -18.17 -5.55 16.99
CA VAL A 253 -17.72 -5.74 18.38
C VAL A 253 -18.87 -5.39 19.32
N PRO A 254 -19.49 -6.35 20.04
CA PRO A 254 -20.65 -6.03 20.85
C PRO A 254 -20.33 -5.31 22.16
N ARG A 255 -21.33 -4.52 22.58
CA ARG A 255 -21.47 -3.65 23.77
C ARG A 255 -21.16 -4.25 25.15
N LYS A 256 -20.65 -5.48 25.26
CA LYS A 256 -20.31 -6.13 26.53
C LYS A 256 -18.98 -6.90 26.49
N CYS A 257 -17.93 -6.31 25.90
CA CYS A 257 -16.57 -6.80 26.16
C CYS A 257 -16.00 -6.18 27.44
N CYS A 258 -16.60 -6.53 28.57
CA CYS A 258 -15.93 -6.43 29.86
C CYS A 258 -16.24 -7.69 30.69
N PRO A 259 -15.39 -8.72 30.55
CA PRO A 259 -15.02 -9.52 31.70
C PRO A 259 -13.49 -9.67 31.78
N MET A 260 -12.94 -9.37 32.97
CA MET A 260 -11.59 -9.68 33.47
C MET A 260 -10.46 -9.79 32.43
N LEU A 261 -9.69 -8.70 32.32
CA LEU A 261 -8.45 -8.58 31.57
C LEU A 261 -7.56 -9.84 31.69
N GLN A 262 -7.54 -10.69 30.66
CA GLN A 262 -6.32 -11.43 30.38
C GLN A 262 -5.25 -10.38 30.05
N LYS A 263 -4.42 -10.08 31.05
CA LYS A 263 -3.27 -9.18 30.92
C LYS A 263 -2.15 -9.81 30.11
N GLU A 264 -2.28 -11.09 29.75
CA GLU A 264 -1.24 -11.90 29.15
C GLU A 264 -1.80 -12.74 28.00
N VAL A 265 -1.13 -12.70 26.84
CA VAL A 265 -1.31 -13.64 25.73
C VAL A 265 -0.01 -14.42 25.58
N ARG A 266 -0.09 -15.75 25.68
CA ARG A 266 1.09 -16.63 25.58
C ARG A 266 1.17 -17.26 24.20
N PHE A 267 2.28 -17.02 23.50
CA PHE A 267 2.55 -17.61 22.20
C PHE A 267 3.27 -18.95 22.33
N SER A 268 2.90 -19.89 21.46
CA SER A 268 3.62 -21.17 21.36
C SER A 268 5.03 -20.98 20.83
N ALA A 269 5.92 -21.93 21.12
CA ALA A 269 7.29 -21.95 20.59
C ALA A 269 7.41 -21.99 19.05
N ARG A 270 6.29 -22.18 18.33
CA ARG A 270 6.24 -22.15 16.86
C ARG A 270 6.21 -20.74 16.29
N VAL A 271 5.87 -19.73 17.11
CA VAL A 271 5.83 -18.34 16.66
C VAL A 271 7.24 -17.78 16.73
N ASP A 272 7.78 -17.39 15.57
CA ASP A 272 9.08 -16.73 15.51
C ASP A 272 8.97 -15.34 16.14
N GLN A 273 9.74 -15.14 17.22
CA GLN A 273 9.71 -13.92 18.00
C GLN A 273 10.09 -12.68 17.17
N GLN A 274 11.13 -12.78 16.36
CA GLN A 274 11.62 -11.65 15.57
C GLN A 274 10.57 -11.24 14.52
N ALA A 275 9.91 -12.22 13.90
CA ALA A 275 8.80 -11.96 12.99
C ALA A 275 7.59 -11.33 13.70
N LEU A 276 7.28 -11.73 14.93
CA LEU A 276 6.19 -11.11 15.70
C LEU A 276 6.51 -9.65 16.06
N LEU A 277 7.74 -9.37 16.50
CA LEU A 277 8.17 -7.99 16.77
C LEU A 277 8.05 -7.12 15.50
N LYS A 278 8.45 -7.64 14.33
CA LYS A 278 8.27 -6.95 13.05
C LYS A 278 6.81 -6.77 12.65
N LEU A 279 5.94 -7.71 13.00
CA LEU A 279 4.51 -7.53 12.80
C LEU A 279 3.97 -6.39 13.68
N LEU A 280 4.46 -6.27 14.92
CA LEU A 280 4.11 -5.15 15.80
C LEU A 280 4.64 -3.82 15.25
N ASP A 281 5.87 -3.78 14.72
CA ASP A 281 6.37 -2.59 14.02
C ASP A 281 5.36 -2.16 12.94
N TYR A 282 4.91 -3.10 12.10
CA TYR A 282 3.92 -2.79 11.07
C TYR A 282 2.58 -2.29 11.63
N VAL A 283 2.08 -2.93 12.70
CA VAL A 283 0.80 -2.56 13.34
C VAL A 283 0.84 -1.16 13.93
N TYR A 284 1.98 -0.74 14.49
CA TYR A 284 2.11 0.56 15.14
C TYR A 284 2.55 1.67 14.19
N PHE A 285 3.54 1.41 13.33
CA PHE A 285 4.11 2.43 12.44
C PHE A 285 3.43 2.47 11.07
N GLY A 286 2.60 1.48 10.71
CA GLY A 286 2.01 1.33 9.37
C GLY A 286 2.99 0.82 8.31
N TYR A 287 4.23 0.56 8.69
CA TYR A 287 5.27 -0.05 7.85
C TYR A 287 6.33 -0.77 8.68
N VAL A 288 7.15 -1.58 8.01
CA VAL A 288 8.25 -2.30 8.63
C VAL A 288 9.42 -2.48 7.68
N GLU A 289 10.64 -2.40 8.21
CA GLU A 289 11.87 -2.77 7.50
C GLU A 289 12.31 -4.18 7.89
N ALA A 290 12.50 -5.04 6.88
CA ALA A 290 12.94 -6.43 7.07
C ALA A 290 13.77 -6.94 5.89
N GLY A 291 14.90 -7.58 6.20
CA GLY A 291 15.67 -8.35 5.21
C GLY A 291 14.94 -9.62 4.75
N GLU A 292 15.41 -10.24 3.67
CA GLU A 292 14.75 -11.38 3.00
C GLU A 292 14.39 -12.55 3.93
N ASP A 293 15.30 -12.97 4.80
CA ASP A 293 15.05 -14.11 5.68
C ASP A 293 13.96 -13.82 6.71
N LEU A 294 13.94 -12.60 7.25
CA LEU A 294 12.92 -12.16 8.20
C LEU A 294 11.58 -11.92 7.49
N ALA A 295 11.61 -11.35 6.28
CA ALA A 295 10.42 -11.14 5.44
C ALA A 295 9.73 -12.47 5.12
N ARG A 296 10.48 -13.56 4.87
CA ARG A 296 9.93 -14.90 4.64
C ARG A 296 9.14 -15.42 5.84
N LYS A 297 9.67 -15.21 7.05
CA LYS A 297 8.99 -15.61 8.30
C LYS A 297 7.77 -14.73 8.58
N LEU A 298 7.94 -13.40 8.43
CA LEU A 298 6.87 -12.42 8.59
C LEU A 298 5.71 -12.68 7.63
N LYS A 299 5.98 -13.12 6.39
CA LYS A 299 4.95 -13.47 5.40
C LYS A 299 4.00 -14.56 5.89
N THR A 300 4.54 -15.60 6.52
CA THR A 300 3.73 -16.69 7.09
C THR A 300 2.86 -16.15 8.22
N LEU A 301 3.43 -15.32 9.10
CA LEU A 301 2.71 -14.73 10.21
C LEU A 301 1.62 -13.76 9.77
N ALA A 302 1.92 -12.86 8.82
CA ALA A 302 0.97 -11.92 8.24
C ALA A 302 -0.23 -12.65 7.62
N LYS A 303 0.02 -13.78 6.92
CA LYS A 303 -1.05 -14.63 6.39
C LYS A 303 -1.91 -15.21 7.52
N SER A 304 -1.29 -15.76 8.56
CA SER A 304 -2.01 -16.33 9.72
C SER A 304 -2.81 -15.27 10.49
N CYS A 305 -2.33 -14.03 10.53
CA CYS A 305 -3.02 -12.93 11.19
C CYS A 305 -4.08 -12.25 10.32
N ASN A 306 -4.28 -12.71 9.08
CA ASN A 306 -5.14 -12.10 8.06
C ASN A 306 -4.77 -10.64 7.71
N MET A 307 -3.47 -10.30 7.79
CA MET A 307 -2.94 -8.99 7.42
C MET A 307 -2.72 -8.91 5.91
N GLN A 308 -3.82 -8.86 5.15
CA GLN A 308 -3.79 -8.90 3.68
C GLN A 308 -2.86 -7.85 3.06
N PRO A 309 -2.88 -6.56 3.49
CA PRO A 309 -2.02 -5.56 2.87
C PRO A 309 -0.52 -5.88 2.99
N LEU A 310 -0.08 -6.22 4.21
CA LEU A 310 1.29 -6.63 4.48
C LEU A 310 1.66 -7.92 3.74
N TYR A 311 0.75 -8.91 3.73
CA TYR A 311 0.97 -10.17 3.03
C TYR A 311 1.19 -9.98 1.52
N LEU A 312 0.42 -9.10 0.87
CA LEU A 312 0.57 -8.79 -0.56
C LEU A 312 1.94 -8.14 -0.87
N MET A 313 2.38 -7.20 -0.03
CA MET A 313 3.69 -6.56 -0.16
C MET A 313 4.84 -7.55 0.06
N LEU A 314 4.73 -8.44 1.04
CA LEU A 314 5.70 -9.52 1.27
C LEU A 314 5.69 -10.59 0.16
N CYS A 315 4.60 -10.69 -0.59
CA CYS A 315 4.54 -11.50 -1.81
C CYS A 315 5.11 -10.77 -3.03
N ARG A 316 5.42 -9.47 -2.92
CA ARG A 316 5.81 -8.59 -4.02
C ARG A 316 4.86 -8.67 -5.20
N LYS A 317 3.57 -8.82 -4.91
CA LYS A 317 2.52 -8.85 -5.94
C LYS A 317 2.10 -7.43 -6.22
N ILE A 318 1.98 -7.11 -7.51
CA ILE A 318 1.37 -5.86 -7.94
C ILE A 318 -0.08 -5.82 -7.43
N PRO A 319 -0.48 -4.72 -6.77
CA PRO A 319 -1.80 -4.58 -6.16
C PRO A 319 -2.91 -4.66 -7.21
N GLN A 320 -4.08 -5.17 -6.81
CA GLN A 320 -5.25 -5.14 -7.68
C GLN A 320 -5.86 -3.74 -7.71
N TRP A 321 -6.36 -3.34 -8.87
CA TRP A 321 -7.06 -2.07 -9.04
C TRP A 321 -8.21 -1.95 -8.02
N GLY A 322 -8.28 -0.82 -7.33
CA GLY A 322 -9.31 -0.58 -6.31
C GLY A 322 -9.00 -1.17 -4.94
N THR A 323 -7.83 -1.78 -4.72
CA THR A 323 -7.41 -2.22 -3.39
C THR A 323 -7.31 -0.99 -2.47
N PRO A 324 -8.03 -0.95 -1.32
CA PRO A 324 -8.00 0.17 -0.40
C PRO A 324 -6.67 0.23 0.35
N ILE A 325 -6.29 1.40 0.83
CA ILE A 325 -5.18 1.52 1.78
C ILE A 325 -5.70 1.11 3.17
N PRO A 326 -4.96 0.32 3.95
CA PRO A 326 -5.33 0.03 5.34
C PRO A 326 -5.54 1.33 6.14
N SER A 327 -6.67 1.41 6.81
CA SER A 327 -7.05 2.58 7.59
C SER A 327 -6.42 2.53 8.98
N SER A 328 -5.87 3.66 9.43
CA SER A 328 -5.50 3.90 10.83
C SER A 328 -6.61 4.63 11.60
N ASP A 329 -7.85 4.55 11.13
CA ASP A 329 -9.00 5.22 11.76
C ASP A 329 -9.52 4.41 12.96
N PHE A 330 -9.41 5.00 14.15
CA PHE A 330 -9.92 4.45 15.40
C PHE A 330 -11.23 5.10 15.83
N THR A 331 -11.83 5.99 15.03
CA THR A 331 -13.02 6.77 15.39
C THR A 331 -14.16 5.89 15.89
N ASP A 332 -14.42 4.77 15.22
CA ASP A 332 -15.46 3.83 15.67
C ASP A 332 -15.09 3.12 16.99
N ALA A 333 -13.80 2.81 17.18
CA ALA A 333 -13.32 2.07 18.36
C ALA A 333 -13.25 2.96 19.61
N LEU A 334 -13.03 4.26 19.40
CA LEU A 334 -12.96 5.31 20.43
C LEU A 334 -14.30 6.04 20.62
N GLY A 335 -15.26 5.81 19.73
CA GLY A 335 -16.58 6.42 19.80
C GLY A 335 -17.41 5.94 20.99
N PRO A 336 -18.57 6.56 21.26
CA PRO A 336 -19.43 6.24 22.42
C PRO A 336 -19.95 4.78 22.43
N LEU A 337 -19.87 4.09 21.30
CA LEU A 337 -20.24 2.69 21.12
C LEU A 337 -19.05 1.71 21.17
N GLY A 338 -17.83 2.22 21.29
CA GLY A 338 -16.57 1.46 21.28
C GLY A 338 -16.08 1.04 22.68
N PHE A 339 -14.75 1.01 22.88
CA PHE A 339 -14.11 0.48 24.10
C PHE A 339 -14.14 1.48 25.27
N GLN A 340 -15.24 1.50 26.02
CA GLN A 340 -15.59 2.56 26.98
C GLN A 340 -14.64 2.85 28.17
N PHE A 341 -13.58 2.08 28.47
CA PHE A 341 -12.80 2.30 29.71
C PHE A 341 -11.26 2.27 29.60
N ALA A 342 -10.66 1.70 28.55
CA ALA A 342 -9.21 1.81 28.31
C ALA A 342 -8.85 3.04 27.45
N CYS A 343 -9.86 3.69 26.86
CA CYS A 343 -9.69 4.68 25.80
C CYS A 343 -9.40 6.09 26.29
N VAL A 344 -9.70 6.48 27.53
CA VAL A 344 -9.55 7.89 27.94
C VAL A 344 -8.08 8.32 27.95
N PHE A 345 -7.19 7.49 28.52
CA PHE A 345 -5.76 7.79 28.60
C PHE A 345 -5.01 7.58 27.29
N LEU A 346 -5.36 6.52 26.53
CA LEU A 346 -4.78 6.28 25.21
C LEU A 346 -5.24 7.32 24.18
N CYS A 347 -6.50 7.78 24.24
CA CYS A 347 -6.94 8.96 23.48
C CYS A 347 -6.06 10.16 23.84
N LEU A 348 -5.92 10.49 25.13
CA LEU A 348 -5.13 11.65 25.55
C LEU A 348 -3.66 11.64 25.08
N SER A 349 -3.03 10.46 24.94
CA SER A 349 -1.64 10.33 24.48
C SER A 349 -1.46 10.18 22.95
N LEU A 350 -2.50 9.74 22.22
CA LEU A 350 -2.44 9.53 20.77
C LEU A 350 -2.87 10.74 19.93
N LEU A 351 -3.34 11.83 20.55
CA LEU A 351 -3.95 12.96 19.87
C LEU A 351 -2.93 14.04 19.46
N SER A 352 -2.84 14.33 18.17
CA SER A 352 -2.47 15.67 17.69
C SER A 352 -3.67 16.62 17.86
N ASP A 353 -3.39 17.92 17.98
CA ASP A 353 -4.29 18.99 18.47
C ASP A 353 -5.72 19.07 17.89
N THR A 354 -6.05 18.35 16.82
CA THR A 354 -7.33 18.45 16.09
C THR A 354 -8.46 17.58 16.63
N LEU A 355 -8.18 16.53 17.41
CA LEU A 355 -9.22 15.62 17.94
C LEU A 355 -9.51 15.83 19.45
N ILE A 356 -8.85 16.82 20.09
CA ILE A 356 -9.14 17.26 21.47
C ILE A 356 -10.62 17.68 21.62
N ALA A 357 -11.21 18.26 20.58
CA ALA A 357 -12.60 18.71 20.58
C ALA A 357 -13.62 17.56 20.71
N LEU A 358 -13.34 16.38 20.15
CA LEU A 358 -14.23 15.22 20.20
C LEU A 358 -14.18 14.50 21.57
N CYS A 359 -13.01 14.47 22.22
CA CYS A 359 -12.89 13.94 23.58
C CYS A 359 -13.50 14.87 24.63
N GLN A 360 -13.33 16.20 24.48
CA GLN A 360 -13.94 17.17 25.42
C GLN A 360 -15.48 17.14 25.38
N TYR A 361 -16.09 16.93 24.21
CA TYR A 361 -17.55 16.87 24.08
C TYR A 361 -18.17 15.66 24.81
N ASN A 362 -17.47 14.52 24.81
CA ASN A 362 -17.93 13.31 25.50
C ASN A 362 -17.68 13.34 27.03
N LEU A 363 -16.72 14.13 27.49
CA LEU A 363 -16.47 14.35 28.93
C LEU A 363 -17.44 15.36 29.57
N LEU A 364 -18.05 16.26 28.79
CA LEU A 364 -19.01 17.26 29.25
C LEU A 364 -20.48 16.77 29.19
N SER A 365 -20.72 15.56 28.67
CA SER A 365 -22.06 14.96 28.52
C SER A 365 -22.31 13.74 29.42
N LEU A 366 -21.36 13.45 30.32
CA LEU A 366 -21.50 12.60 31.52
C LEU A 366 -21.57 13.49 32.75
#